data_AF-A0A965HDR3-F1
#
_entry.id   AF-A0A965HDR3-F1
#
_cell.length_a   1.000
_cell.length_b   1.000
_cell.length_c   1.000
_cell.angle_alpha   90.00
_cell.angle_beta   90.00
_cell.angle_gamma   90.00
#
_symmetry.space_group_name_H-M   'P 1'
#
loop_
_entity.id
_entity.type
_entity.pdbx_description
1 polymer ?
#
loop_
_entity_poly.entity_id
_entity_poly.type
_entity_poly.pdbx_seq_one_letter_code
_entity_poly.pdbx_strand_id
1 'polypeptide(L)'
;MDGAVTSCFGVYLIQTADMRLFGLFLLALVLSPLRAEEDPKVQREKIWNEQIGPIMKESCVECHGEKRMKARIRVDTFDMTVKGGRRPGVVWGHPEASRIYRVITRPHGTEGAMPPGKRDPLTEDQITKIRDWIMTGPADEVPSSLPSRSETTNPDSK
;
A
#
# COMPACT_ATOMS: atom_id res chain seq x y z
N MET A 1 -41.03 50.39 -62.28
CA MET A 1 -40.65 49.09 -62.84
C MET A 1 -39.34 48.71 -62.19
N ASP A 2 -39.49 47.85 -61.20
CA ASP A 2 -38.54 47.44 -60.18
C ASP A 2 -37.55 46.40 -60.71
N GLY A 3 -36.45 46.18 -59.99
CA GLY A 3 -35.64 44.97 -60.19
C GLY A 3 -34.20 45.08 -59.71
N ALA A 4 -34.01 45.08 -58.39
CA ALA A 4 -32.73 45.19 -57.72
C ALA A 4 -31.76 44.03 -58.00
N VAL A 5 -30.50 44.41 -58.11
CA VAL A 5 -29.30 43.57 -58.18
C VAL A 5 -28.98 43.09 -56.75
N THR A 6 -28.96 41.77 -56.48
CA THR A 6 -28.58 41.26 -55.15
C THR A 6 -27.79 39.96 -55.18
N SER A 7 -26.53 40.07 -54.74
CA SER A 7 -25.76 39.11 -53.94
C SER A 7 -25.06 37.92 -54.62
N CYS A 8 -23.83 38.19 -55.08
CA CYS A 8 -22.68 37.32 -54.77
C CYS A 8 -22.14 37.69 -53.37
N PHE A 9 -21.34 36.80 -52.75
CA PHE A 9 -20.53 37.01 -51.51
C PHE A 9 -21.10 36.57 -50.15
N GLY A 10 -22.15 35.74 -50.09
CA GLY A 10 -22.76 35.34 -48.80
C GLY A 10 -22.30 34.02 -48.14
N VAL A 11 -21.56 33.14 -48.83
CA VAL A 11 -21.41 31.73 -48.34
C VAL A 11 -19.96 31.28 -48.13
N TYR A 12 -18.96 32.12 -48.42
CA TYR A 12 -17.54 31.74 -48.31
C TYR A 12 -16.84 32.29 -47.06
N LEU A 13 -17.55 32.39 -45.92
CA LEU A 13 -16.95 32.82 -44.64
C LEU A 13 -17.27 31.90 -43.45
N ILE A 14 -17.89 30.73 -43.67
CA ILE A 14 -18.21 29.76 -42.59
C ILE A 14 -17.48 28.41 -42.80
N GLN A 15 -16.32 28.40 -43.50
CA GLN A 15 -15.53 27.16 -43.72
C GLN A 15 -14.14 27.18 -43.03
N THR A 16 -13.69 28.29 -42.44
CA THR A 16 -12.30 28.41 -41.94
C THR A 16 -12.17 28.68 -40.44
N ALA A 17 -13.27 28.88 -39.71
CA ALA A 17 -13.23 29.13 -38.27
C ALA A 17 -13.28 27.84 -37.42
N ASP A 18 -13.87 26.75 -37.92
CA ASP A 18 -14.04 25.50 -37.17
C ASP A 18 -12.80 24.60 -37.09
N MET A 19 -11.82 24.77 -38.00
CA MET A 19 -10.59 23.98 -37.99
C MET A 19 -9.59 24.39 -36.90
N ARG A 20 -9.65 25.64 -36.42
CA ARG A 20 -8.75 26.13 -35.35
C ARG A 20 -9.22 25.72 -33.95
N LEU A 21 -10.54 25.64 -33.72
CA LEU A 21 -11.09 25.11 -32.47
C LEU A 21 -10.96 23.58 -32.39
N PHE A 22 -11.15 22.84 -33.50
CA PHE A 22 -10.94 21.39 -33.51
C PHE A 22 -9.47 20.98 -33.28
N GLY A 23 -8.51 21.75 -33.79
CA GLY A 23 -7.08 21.48 -33.61
C GLY A 23 -6.59 21.60 -32.16
N LEU A 24 -7.16 22.55 -31.39
CA LEU A 24 -6.83 22.72 -29.97
C LEU A 24 -7.49 21.66 -29.07
N PHE A 25 -8.64 21.11 -29.48
CA PHE A 25 -9.30 20.02 -28.77
C PHE A 25 -8.58 18.67 -29.00
N LEU A 26 -8.01 18.45 -30.18
CA LEU A 26 -7.18 17.27 -30.47
C LEU A 26 -5.80 17.33 -29.77
N LEU A 27 -5.20 18.52 -29.61
CA LEU A 27 -3.93 18.68 -28.91
C LEU A 27 -4.04 18.38 -27.39
N ALA A 28 -5.18 18.69 -26.76
CA ALA A 28 -5.42 18.38 -25.35
C ALA A 28 -5.62 16.88 -25.06
N LEU A 29 -6.11 16.11 -26.03
CA LEU A 29 -6.25 14.65 -25.92
C LEU A 29 -4.90 13.91 -26.01
N VAL A 30 -3.93 14.44 -26.76
CA VAL A 30 -2.60 13.83 -26.91
C VAL A 30 -1.66 14.13 -25.73
N LEU A 31 -1.95 15.20 -24.95
CA LEU A 31 -1.17 15.58 -23.77
C LEU A 31 -1.73 15.06 -22.43
N SER A 32 -2.72 14.16 -22.45
CA SER A 32 -3.09 13.46 -21.21
C SER A 32 -1.91 12.58 -20.81
N PRO A 33 -1.21 12.87 -19.68
CA PRO A 33 -0.21 11.94 -19.21
C PRO A 33 -0.96 10.65 -18.92
N LEU A 34 -0.56 9.57 -19.60
CA LEU A 34 -0.94 8.22 -19.22
C LEU A 34 -0.59 8.14 -17.73
N ARG A 35 -1.60 8.14 -16.86
CA ARG A 35 -1.39 8.13 -15.41
C ARG A 35 -0.77 6.78 -15.12
N ALA A 36 0.57 6.73 -15.08
CA ALA A 36 1.29 5.54 -14.72
C ALA A 36 0.81 5.16 -13.33
N GLU A 37 0.08 4.05 -13.22
CA GLU A 37 -0.29 3.48 -11.94
C GLU A 37 1.02 3.04 -11.29
N GLU A 38 1.45 3.79 -10.27
CA GLU A 38 2.71 3.51 -9.57
C GLU A 38 2.62 2.12 -8.96
N ASP A 39 3.61 1.26 -9.22
CA ASP A 39 3.65 -0.14 -8.77
C ASP A 39 3.26 -0.22 -7.28
N PRO A 40 2.21 -0.98 -6.92
CA PRO A 40 1.77 -1.12 -5.55
C PRO A 40 2.90 -1.52 -4.58
N LYS A 41 3.90 -2.32 -5.02
CA LYS A 41 5.07 -2.63 -4.18
C LYS A 41 5.89 -1.38 -3.89
N VAL A 42 6.18 -0.57 -4.91
CA VAL A 42 6.98 0.66 -4.77
C VAL A 42 6.31 1.63 -3.81
N GLN A 43 4.99 1.82 -3.93
CA GLN A 43 4.23 2.66 -3.00
C GLN A 43 4.33 2.15 -1.56
N ARG A 44 4.15 0.84 -1.34
CA ARG A 44 4.22 0.21 0.00
C ARG A 44 5.61 0.28 0.61
N GLU A 45 6.65 0.16 -0.21
CA GLU A 45 8.04 0.28 0.22
C GLU A 45 8.40 1.73 0.56
N LYS A 46 7.84 2.70 -0.16
CA LYS A 46 7.95 4.13 0.19
C LYS A 46 7.32 4.42 1.55
N ILE A 47 6.06 4.01 1.77
CA ILE A 47 5.38 4.16 3.07
C ILE A 47 6.18 3.47 4.17
N TRP A 48 6.73 2.29 3.89
CA TRP A 48 7.60 1.58 4.82
C TRP A 48 8.80 2.42 5.22
N ASN A 49 9.57 2.92 4.26
CA ASN A 49 10.78 3.69 4.54
C ASN A 49 10.49 4.97 5.33
N GLU A 50 9.38 5.63 5.06
CA GLU A 50 9.01 6.90 5.67
C GLU A 50 8.35 6.75 7.05
N GLN A 51 7.54 5.70 7.25
CA GLN A 51 6.64 5.62 8.41
C GLN A 51 6.84 4.37 9.27
N ILE A 52 7.09 3.21 8.65
CA ILE A 52 7.09 1.92 9.37
C ILE A 52 8.50 1.50 9.80
N GLY A 53 9.48 1.69 8.93
CA GLY A 53 10.90 1.40 9.18
C GLY A 53 11.43 2.06 10.46
N PRO A 54 11.13 3.34 10.76
CA PRO A 54 11.50 3.96 12.03
C PRO A 54 10.94 3.22 13.26
N ILE A 55 9.67 2.80 13.22
CA ILE A 55 9.02 2.03 14.29
C ILE A 55 9.74 0.70 14.50
N MET A 56 10.06 -0.01 13.42
CA MET A 56 10.76 -1.29 13.48
C MET A 56 12.17 -1.13 14.04
N LYS A 57 12.88 -0.10 13.61
CA LYS A 57 14.23 0.19 14.07
C LYS A 57 14.28 0.42 15.58
N GLU A 58 13.32 1.17 16.10
CA GLU A 58 13.23 1.51 17.52
C GLU A 58 12.78 0.31 18.37
N SER A 59 11.72 -0.39 17.95
CA SER A 59 11.03 -1.37 18.81
C SER A 59 11.38 -2.84 18.54
N CYS A 60 11.93 -3.15 17.36
CA CYS A 60 12.01 -4.55 16.89
C CYS A 60 13.43 -5.01 16.51
N VAL A 61 14.20 -4.16 15.84
CA VAL A 61 15.50 -4.53 15.22
C VAL A 61 16.55 -4.99 16.24
N GLU A 62 16.47 -4.56 17.50
CA GLU A 62 17.38 -5.04 18.55
C GLU A 62 17.34 -6.58 18.72
N CYS A 63 16.17 -7.18 18.54
CA CYS A 63 15.94 -8.62 18.70
C CYS A 63 15.65 -9.35 17.38
N HIS A 64 15.22 -8.63 16.35
CA HIS A 64 14.82 -9.16 15.03
C HIS A 64 15.58 -8.44 13.90
N GLY A 65 16.84 -8.10 14.12
CA GLY A 65 17.73 -7.44 13.17
C GLY A 65 18.84 -8.37 12.69
N GLU A 66 19.79 -7.81 11.93
CA GLU A 66 20.87 -8.61 11.35
C GLU A 66 21.74 -9.34 12.35
N LYS A 67 22.09 -8.65 13.43
CA LYS A 67 22.96 -9.16 14.47
C LYS A 67 22.25 -10.16 15.39
N ARG A 68 20.92 -10.11 15.46
CA ARG A 68 20.10 -10.93 16.36
C ARG A 68 18.77 -11.27 15.68
N MET A 69 18.59 -12.56 15.38
CA MET A 69 17.42 -13.08 14.68
C MET A 69 16.59 -13.97 15.60
N LYS A 70 15.96 -13.38 16.62
CA LYS A 70 15.12 -14.18 17.54
C LYS A 70 14.02 -14.88 16.74
N ALA A 71 13.80 -16.16 17.05
CA ALA A 71 12.89 -17.04 16.31
C ALA A 71 13.17 -17.12 14.79
N ARG A 72 14.41 -16.80 14.35
CA ARG A 72 14.82 -16.75 12.94
C ARG A 72 14.03 -15.74 12.10
N ILE A 73 13.57 -14.64 12.73
CA ILE A 73 12.81 -13.57 12.08
C ILE A 73 13.68 -12.31 11.96
N ARG A 74 13.62 -11.66 10.80
CA ARG A 74 14.23 -10.37 10.47
C ARG A 74 13.13 -9.36 10.12
N VAL A 75 13.23 -8.12 10.61
CA VAL A 75 12.26 -7.04 10.35
C VAL A 75 12.92 -5.68 10.05
N ASP A 76 14.22 -5.68 9.79
CA ASP A 76 15.01 -4.47 9.54
C ASP A 76 14.94 -3.99 8.08
N THR A 77 14.34 -4.78 7.19
CA THR A 77 14.07 -4.41 5.79
C THR A 77 12.61 -4.69 5.44
N PHE A 78 12.11 -4.02 4.40
CA PHE A 78 10.76 -4.23 3.87
C PHE A 78 10.52 -5.70 3.53
N ASP A 79 11.38 -6.29 2.69
CA ASP A 79 11.21 -7.65 2.19
C ASP A 79 11.26 -8.69 3.31
N MET A 80 12.18 -8.54 4.28
CA MET A 80 12.26 -9.45 5.41
C MET A 80 11.02 -9.37 6.29
N THR A 81 10.49 -8.16 6.51
CA THR A 81 9.27 -7.98 7.31
C THR A 81 8.06 -8.57 6.63
N VAL A 82 7.89 -8.33 5.33
CA VAL A 82 6.77 -8.87 4.56
C VAL A 82 6.81 -10.39 4.55
N LYS A 83 7.99 -10.96 4.25
CA LYS A 83 8.21 -12.42 4.23
C LYS A 83 7.93 -13.06 5.59
N GLY A 84 8.40 -12.45 6.68
CA GLY A 84 8.30 -13.00 8.03
C GLY A 84 9.14 -14.26 8.21
N GLY A 85 8.62 -15.21 8.99
CA GLY A 85 9.32 -16.45 9.35
C GLY A 85 8.62 -17.69 8.77
N ARG A 86 8.18 -18.61 9.64
CA ARG A 86 7.37 -19.77 9.24
C ARG A 86 5.99 -19.40 8.69
N ARG A 87 5.53 -18.19 8.98
CA ARG A 87 4.27 -17.61 8.50
C ARG A 87 4.56 -16.23 7.92
N PRO A 88 3.76 -15.75 6.94
CA PRO A 88 3.88 -14.39 6.42
C PRO A 88 3.90 -13.36 7.54
N GLY A 89 4.83 -12.42 7.46
CA GLY A 89 4.86 -11.29 8.39
C GLY A 89 3.71 -10.35 8.11
N VAL A 90 3.47 -10.09 6.82
CA VAL A 90 2.39 -9.27 6.29
C VAL A 90 1.55 -10.05 5.29
N VAL A 91 0.24 -9.92 5.41
CA VAL A 91 -0.77 -10.36 4.46
C VAL A 91 -1.52 -9.09 4.05
N TRP A 92 -1.23 -8.61 2.85
CA TRP A 92 -1.79 -7.35 2.35
C TRP A 92 -3.31 -7.37 2.36
N GLY A 93 -3.94 -6.27 2.77
CA GLY A 93 -5.39 -6.17 2.99
C GLY A 93 -5.90 -6.81 4.29
N HIS A 94 -5.07 -7.62 4.98
CA HIS A 94 -5.51 -8.45 6.09
C HIS A 94 -4.62 -8.34 7.33
N PRO A 95 -4.78 -7.27 8.14
CA PRO A 95 -4.04 -7.12 9.41
C PRO A 95 -4.21 -8.33 10.33
N GLU A 96 -5.43 -8.86 10.48
CA GLU A 96 -5.69 -10.00 11.37
C GLU A 96 -5.06 -11.32 10.89
N ALA A 97 -4.71 -11.42 9.61
CA ALA A 97 -3.95 -12.55 9.08
C ALA A 97 -2.43 -12.34 9.18
N SER A 98 -1.99 -11.09 9.33
CA SER A 98 -0.59 -10.69 9.37
C SER A 98 0.03 -11.01 10.72
N ARG A 99 1.14 -11.77 10.73
CA ARG A 99 1.79 -12.15 11.99
C ARG A 99 2.24 -10.93 12.79
N ILE A 100 2.74 -9.89 12.11
CA ILE A 100 3.24 -8.68 12.77
C ILE A 100 2.15 -7.96 13.56
N TYR A 101 0.98 -7.77 12.95
CA TYR A 101 -0.14 -7.09 13.59
C TYR A 101 -0.68 -7.90 14.77
N ARG A 102 -0.82 -9.22 14.60
CA ARG A 102 -1.29 -10.12 15.66
C ARG A 102 -0.41 -10.19 16.90
N VAL A 103 0.89 -9.89 16.81
CA VAL A 103 1.77 -9.94 17.99
C VAL A 103 1.86 -8.60 18.71
N ILE A 104 1.70 -7.48 17.99
CA ILE A 104 1.71 -6.14 18.59
C ILE A 104 0.36 -5.76 19.22
N THR A 105 -0.75 -6.40 18.81
CA THR A 105 -2.08 -6.17 19.39
C THR A 105 -2.44 -7.16 20.51
N ARG A 106 -1.54 -8.07 20.87
CA ARG A 106 -1.75 -8.94 22.03
C ARG A 106 -1.70 -8.12 23.33
N PRO A 107 -2.43 -8.54 24.37
CA PRO A 107 -2.30 -7.91 25.68
C PRO A 107 -0.84 -7.92 26.12
N HIS A 108 -0.34 -6.74 26.49
CA HIS A 108 1.06 -6.58 26.85
C HIS A 108 1.44 -7.49 28.04
N GLY A 109 2.66 -8.03 28.01
CA GLY A 109 3.14 -8.97 29.02
C GLY A 109 2.63 -10.42 28.87
N THR A 110 1.72 -10.71 27.94
CA THR A 110 1.30 -12.08 27.65
C THR A 110 2.27 -12.82 26.73
N GLU A 111 2.18 -14.15 26.72
CA GLU A 111 3.04 -14.97 25.88
C GLU A 111 2.90 -14.61 24.39
N GLY A 112 4.04 -14.35 23.75
CA GLY A 112 4.11 -13.99 22.34
C GLY A 112 3.64 -12.57 22.01
N ALA A 113 3.29 -11.74 23.00
CA ALA A 113 3.14 -10.30 22.81
C ALA A 113 4.48 -9.64 22.48
N MET A 114 4.44 -8.64 21.61
CA MET A 114 5.60 -7.84 21.23
C MET A 114 5.33 -6.35 21.49
N PRO A 115 6.30 -5.61 22.04
CA PRO A 115 7.63 -6.06 22.50
C PRO A 115 7.57 -6.98 23.74
N PRO A 116 8.57 -7.86 23.96
CA PRO A 116 8.52 -8.85 25.02
C PRO A 116 8.86 -8.27 26.39
N GLY A 117 8.34 -8.91 27.45
CA GLY A 117 8.74 -8.64 28.84
C GLY A 117 8.27 -7.27 29.32
N LYS A 118 9.19 -6.50 29.90
CA LYS A 118 8.92 -5.16 30.47
C LYS A 118 9.22 -3.99 29.51
N ARG A 119 9.50 -4.27 28.22
CA ARG A 119 9.66 -3.20 27.23
C ARG A 119 8.32 -2.53 26.98
N ASP A 120 8.32 -1.23 26.72
CA ASP A 120 7.08 -0.51 26.49
C ASP A 120 6.35 -1.04 25.24
N PRO A 121 5.01 -1.15 25.27
CA PRO A 121 4.22 -1.46 24.09
C PRO A 121 4.36 -0.35 23.04
N LEU A 122 4.05 -0.68 21.78
CA LEU A 122 3.86 0.34 20.75
C LEU A 122 2.68 1.24 21.14
N THR A 123 2.76 2.51 20.74
CA THR A 123 1.63 3.43 20.90
C THR A 123 0.50 3.06 19.94
N GLU A 124 -0.73 3.48 20.26
CA GLU A 124 -1.89 3.27 19.37
C GLU A 124 -1.66 3.86 17.98
N ASP A 125 -0.98 5.00 17.88
CA ASP A 125 -0.62 5.62 16.60
C ASP A 125 0.35 4.75 15.80
N GLN A 126 1.34 4.13 16.45
CA GLN A 126 2.28 3.23 15.79
C GLN A 126 1.58 1.95 15.31
N ILE A 127 0.68 1.39 16.13
CA ILE A 127 -0.13 0.22 15.77
C ILE A 127 -1.04 0.56 14.57
N THR A 128 -1.67 1.73 14.59
CA THR A 128 -2.55 2.22 13.51
C THR A 128 -1.78 2.40 12.21
N LYS A 129 -0.60 3.01 12.23
CA LYS A 129 0.26 3.14 11.03
C LYS A 129 0.60 1.77 10.42
N ILE A 130 0.94 0.78 11.26
CA ILE A 130 1.22 -0.57 10.78
C ILE A 130 -0.03 -1.21 10.19
N ARG A 131 -1.19 -1.06 10.84
CA ARG A 131 -2.48 -1.55 10.33
C ARG A 131 -2.80 -0.98 8.95
N ASP A 132 -2.72 0.34 8.83
CA ASP A 132 -3.10 1.05 7.61
C ASP A 132 -2.12 0.74 6.46
N TRP A 133 -0.84 0.62 6.76
CA TRP A 133 0.16 0.13 5.80
C TRP A 133 -0.18 -1.28 5.29
N ILE A 134 -0.60 -2.20 6.16
CA ILE A 134 -1.05 -3.53 5.74
C ILE A 134 -2.32 -3.44 4.87
N MET A 135 -3.24 -2.52 5.20
CA MET A 135 -4.50 -2.32 4.47
C MET A 135 -4.34 -1.70 3.07
N THR A 136 -3.15 -1.28 2.67
CA THR A 136 -2.88 -0.80 1.29
C THR A 136 -2.96 -1.90 0.21
N GLY A 137 -3.30 -3.13 0.59
CA GLY A 137 -3.52 -4.25 -0.32
C GLY A 137 -4.98 -4.49 -0.68
N PRO A 138 -5.23 -5.36 -1.68
CA PRO A 138 -6.60 -5.79 -1.99
C PRO A 138 -7.19 -6.54 -0.80
N ALA A 139 -8.42 -6.19 -0.42
CA ALA A 139 -9.14 -6.83 0.70
C ALA A 139 -9.82 -8.16 0.30
N ASP A 140 -9.84 -8.49 -1.00
CA ASP A 140 -10.60 -9.62 -1.53
C ASP A 140 -9.77 -10.90 -1.66
N GLU A 141 -8.45 -10.82 -1.44
CA GLU A 141 -7.51 -11.94 -1.59
C GLU A 141 -6.92 -12.34 -0.23
N VAL A 142 -7.69 -13.07 0.57
CA VAL A 142 -7.11 -13.83 1.68
C VAL A 142 -6.37 -15.02 1.06
N PRO A 143 -5.03 -15.15 1.18
CA PRO A 143 -4.33 -16.28 0.59
C PRO A 143 -4.88 -17.58 1.19
N SER A 144 -5.32 -18.51 0.33
CA SER A 144 -5.86 -19.82 0.74
C SER A 144 -4.87 -20.66 1.55
N SER A 145 -3.59 -20.27 1.57
CA SER A 145 -2.51 -20.86 2.37
C SER A 145 -2.48 -20.40 3.84
N LEU A 146 -3.40 -19.55 4.30
CA LEU A 146 -3.46 -19.22 5.73
C LEU A 146 -3.97 -20.43 6.52
N PRO A 147 -3.21 -20.91 7.52
CA PRO A 147 -3.68 -22.01 8.36
C PRO A 147 -4.95 -21.57 9.08
N SER A 148 -6.01 -22.38 8.96
CA SER A 148 -7.28 -22.13 9.62
C SER A 148 -7.09 -22.00 11.13
N ARG A 149 -7.96 -21.21 11.76
CA ARG A 149 -7.94 -20.90 13.21
C ARG A 149 -7.88 -22.15 14.13
N SER A 150 -8.13 -23.34 13.59
CA SER A 150 -8.08 -24.64 14.28
C SER A 150 -6.67 -25.20 14.52
N GLU A 151 -5.62 -24.65 13.89
CA GLU A 151 -4.26 -25.22 13.94
C GLU A 151 -3.35 -24.59 15.00
N THR A 152 -3.92 -24.13 16.11
CA THR A 152 -3.21 -23.70 17.33
C THR A 152 -3.45 -24.65 18.50
N THR A 153 -3.49 -25.96 18.24
CA THR A 153 -3.18 -26.94 19.28
C THR A 153 -1.65 -27.07 19.36
N ASN A 154 -1.13 -26.47 20.42
CA ASN A 154 0.25 -26.53 20.90
C ASN A 154 0.78 -27.98 20.94
N PRO A 155 1.94 -28.29 20.32
CA PRO A 155 2.69 -29.49 20.65
C PRO A 155 4.17 -29.18 20.92
N ASP A 156 4.50 -28.12 21.65
CA ASP A 156 5.87 -27.90 22.12
C ASP A 156 5.91 -27.95 23.66
N SER A 157 5.48 -29.10 24.18
CA SER A 157 5.95 -29.63 25.46
C SER A 157 7.05 -30.66 25.18
N LYS A 158 8.30 -30.21 25.03
CA LYS A 158 9.50 -30.93 25.45
C LYS A 158 10.72 -30.02 25.50
#